data_AF-A0A9E5F0Z5-F1
#
_entry.id   AF-A0A9E5F0Z5-F1
#
_cell.length_a   1.000
_cell.length_b   1.000
_cell.length_c   1.000
_cell.angle_alpha   90.00
_cell.angle_beta   90.00
_cell.angle_gamma   90.00
#
_symmetry.space_group_name_H-M   'P 1'
#
loop_
_entity.id
_entity.type
_entity.pdbx_description
1 polymer ?
#
loop_
_entity_poly.entity_id
_entity_poly.type
_entity_poly.pdbx_seq_one_letter_code
_entity_poly.pdbx_strand_id
1 'polypeptide(L)'
;MKRRENWRDIVAEPLEPEEVAWRLYNSAKTKARKRGLTFKLKYNDVLRPVKAGACAVTGIPFDHRAKPARGVDLPFRASLDRIDNTVGYEADNIQIVCCIYNRSKGMWNVEDVVAMAEAIMKQKQLELPEVICRCKKCRKELTAPDSVKMGLGPKCRKRLNGKHTNDPPNRNC
;
A
#
# COMPACT_ATOMS: atom_id res chain seq x y z
N MET A 1 -30.74 -4.97 27.82
CA MET A 1 -30.12 -3.78 27.19
C MET A 1 -29.10 -4.26 26.15
N LYS A 2 -29.37 -4.15 24.85
CA LYS A 2 -28.43 -4.63 23.81
C LYS A 2 -27.16 -3.79 23.89
N ARG A 3 -26.03 -4.44 24.21
CA ARG A 3 -24.70 -3.82 24.25
C ARG A 3 -24.47 -3.18 22.88
N ARG A 4 -24.44 -1.85 22.79
CA ARG A 4 -24.14 -1.14 21.55
C ARG A 4 -22.80 -1.65 21.06
N GLU A 5 -22.77 -2.30 19.91
CA GLU A 5 -21.54 -2.78 19.31
C GLU A 5 -20.59 -1.60 19.15
N ASN A 6 -19.41 -1.74 19.74
CA ASN A 6 -18.38 -0.73 19.70
C ASN A 6 -17.84 -0.70 18.26
N TRP A 7 -18.07 0.40 17.54
CA TRP A 7 -17.62 0.58 16.15
C TRP A 7 -16.11 0.30 15.94
N ARG A 8 -15.32 0.30 17.02
CA ARG A 8 -13.89 -0.05 17.05
C ARG A 8 -13.61 -1.53 16.78
N ASP A 9 -14.60 -2.40 17.01
CA ASP A 9 -14.52 -3.85 16.87
C ASP A 9 -15.07 -4.36 15.54
N ILE A 10 -15.60 -3.45 14.69
CA ILE A 10 -15.90 -3.76 13.30
C ILE A 10 -14.56 -3.96 12.59
N VAL A 11 -14.21 -5.23 12.36
CA VAL A 11 -13.15 -5.59 11.43
C VAL A 11 -13.68 -5.17 10.07
N ALA A 12 -13.28 -3.98 9.62
CA ALA A 12 -13.75 -3.49 8.34
C ALA A 12 -13.26 -4.48 7.27
N GLU A 13 -14.23 -5.05 6.55
CA GLU A 13 -14.00 -5.99 5.46
C GLU A 13 -13.00 -5.39 4.44
N PRO A 14 -12.18 -6.21 3.77
CA PRO A 14 -11.38 -5.74 2.64
C PRO A 14 -12.25 -4.98 1.64
N LEU A 15 -11.72 -3.90 1.09
CA LEU A 15 -12.44 -3.11 0.08
C LEU A 15 -12.33 -3.82 -1.26
N GLU A 16 -13.44 -3.90 -1.99
CA GLU A 16 -13.44 -4.40 -3.37
C GLU A 16 -12.62 -3.48 -4.29
N PRO A 17 -11.96 -4.03 -5.34
CA PRO A 17 -11.18 -3.25 -6.30
C PRO A 17 -11.96 -2.07 -6.91
N GLU A 18 -13.24 -2.26 -7.20
CA GLU A 18 -14.16 -1.24 -7.70
C GLU A 18 -14.29 -0.07 -6.72
N GLU A 19 -14.46 -0.36 -5.44
CA GLU A 19 -14.60 0.67 -4.42
C GLU A 19 -13.28 1.45 -4.25
N VAL A 20 -12.16 0.75 -4.30
CA VAL A 20 -10.82 1.36 -4.25
C VAL A 20 -10.62 2.28 -5.45
N ALA A 21 -10.91 1.81 -6.67
CA ALA A 21 -10.80 2.60 -7.89
C ALA A 21 -11.70 3.83 -7.85
N TRP A 22 -12.95 3.69 -7.39
CA TRP A 22 -13.90 4.80 -7.30
C TRP A 22 -13.42 5.88 -6.32
N ARG A 23 -12.88 5.48 -5.17
CA ARG A 23 -12.29 6.41 -4.18
C ARG A 23 -11.08 7.14 -4.76
N LEU A 24 -10.20 6.43 -5.48
CA LEU A 24 -9.02 7.03 -6.12
C LEU A 24 -9.41 8.03 -7.21
N TYR A 25 -10.34 7.65 -8.08
CA TYR A 25 -10.85 8.50 -9.17
C TYR A 25 -11.46 9.80 -8.65
N ASN A 26 -12.37 9.73 -7.66
CA ASN A 26 -12.99 10.92 -7.09
C ASN A 26 -12.01 11.80 -6.29
N SER A 27 -11.03 11.18 -5.62
CA SER A 27 -9.95 11.91 -4.96
C SER A 27 -9.11 12.69 -5.98
N ALA A 28 -8.74 12.05 -7.10
CA ALA A 28 -7.99 12.69 -8.18
C ALA A 28 -8.79 13.84 -8.81
N LYS A 29 -10.08 13.63 -9.10
CA LYS A 29 -10.98 14.68 -9.62
C LYS A 29 -11.04 15.89 -8.70
N THR A 30 -11.16 15.65 -7.39
CA THR A 30 -11.16 16.73 -6.37
C THR A 30 -9.82 17.45 -6.31
N LYS A 31 -8.70 16.72 -6.34
CA LYS A 31 -7.35 17.29 -6.32
C LYS A 31 -7.06 18.12 -7.57
N ALA A 32 -7.48 17.65 -8.74
CA ALA A 32 -7.34 18.35 -10.01
C ALA A 32 -8.03 19.71 -9.94
N ARG A 33 -9.30 19.73 -9.53
CA ARG A 33 -10.08 20.96 -9.35
C ARG A 33 -9.42 21.93 -8.36
N LYS A 34 -8.95 21.42 -7.22
CA LYS A 34 -8.30 22.27 -6.19
C LYS A 34 -6.99 22.90 -6.66
N ARG A 35 -6.29 22.29 -7.63
CA ARG A 35 -4.99 22.72 -8.14
C ARG A 35 -5.06 23.35 -9.53
N GLY A 36 -6.25 23.50 -10.11
CA GLY A 36 -6.42 24.00 -11.47
C GLY A 36 -5.83 23.09 -12.55
N LEU A 37 -5.72 21.78 -12.30
CA LEU A 37 -5.13 20.82 -13.25
C LEU A 37 -6.18 20.23 -14.19
N THR A 38 -5.78 19.96 -15.43
CA THR A 38 -6.55 19.19 -16.41
C THR A 38 -6.95 17.82 -15.85
N PHE A 39 -8.18 17.38 -16.10
CA PHE A 39 -8.68 16.07 -15.71
C PHE A 39 -9.44 15.42 -16.88
N LYS A 40 -8.80 14.46 -17.54
CA LYS A 40 -9.33 13.71 -18.70
C LYS A 40 -9.45 12.20 -18.44
N LEU A 41 -9.19 11.76 -17.20
CA LEU A 41 -9.30 10.33 -16.85
C LEU A 41 -10.73 9.82 -17.00
N LYS A 42 -10.84 8.60 -17.51
CA LYS A 42 -12.03 7.76 -17.40
C LYS A 42 -11.88 6.84 -16.19
N TYR A 43 -12.99 6.41 -15.62
CA TYR A 43 -13.00 5.49 -14.49
C TYR A 43 -12.21 4.20 -14.77
N ASN A 44 -12.32 3.67 -15.99
CA ASN A 44 -11.63 2.45 -16.40
C ASN A 44 -10.09 2.59 -16.47
N ASP A 45 -9.57 3.80 -16.63
CA ASP A 45 -8.12 4.06 -16.60
C ASP A 45 -7.57 3.83 -15.19
N VAL A 46 -8.42 3.94 -14.16
CA VAL A 46 -8.08 3.64 -12.77
C VAL A 46 -8.46 2.20 -12.39
N LEU A 47 -9.64 1.72 -12.82
CA LEU A 47 -10.14 0.41 -12.42
C LEU A 47 -9.26 -0.74 -12.89
N ARG A 48 -8.85 -0.72 -14.17
CA ARG A 48 -8.03 -1.80 -14.76
C ARG A 48 -6.74 -2.05 -13.98
N PRO A 49 -5.88 -1.04 -13.73
CA PRO A 49 -4.66 -1.25 -12.94
C PRO A 49 -4.92 -1.54 -11.46
N VAL A 50 -6.02 -1.06 -10.86
CA VAL A 50 -6.41 -1.48 -9.50
C VAL A 50 -6.76 -2.97 -9.47
N LYS A 51 -7.50 -3.47 -10.46
CA LYS A 51 -7.83 -4.91 -10.61
C LYS A 51 -6.63 -5.79 -10.88
N ALA A 52 -5.59 -5.26 -11.54
CA ALA A 52 -4.32 -5.98 -11.70
C ALA A 52 -3.66 -6.30 -10.35
N GLY A 53 -3.99 -5.57 -9.29
CA GLY A 53 -3.69 -5.97 -7.91
C GLY A 53 -2.26 -5.70 -7.44
N ALA A 54 -1.42 -5.04 -8.25
CA ALA A 54 -0.03 -4.77 -7.93
C ALA A 54 0.41 -3.36 -8.35
N CYS A 55 1.40 -2.82 -7.62
CA CYS A 55 2.04 -1.56 -7.93
C CYS A 55 2.71 -1.61 -9.31
N ALA A 56 2.38 -0.65 -10.19
CA ALA A 56 2.93 -0.58 -11.54
C ALA A 56 4.47 -0.44 -11.57
N VAL A 57 5.06 0.18 -10.54
CA VAL A 57 6.51 0.43 -10.48
C VAL A 57 7.24 -0.66 -9.70
N THR A 58 6.71 -1.07 -8.54
CA THR A 58 7.45 -1.95 -7.62
C THR A 58 7.00 -3.41 -7.69
N GLY A 59 5.90 -3.73 -8.37
CA GLY A 59 5.29 -5.07 -8.40
C GLY A 59 4.69 -5.52 -7.07
N ILE A 60 4.75 -4.71 -6.01
CA ILE A 60 4.24 -5.07 -4.68
C ILE A 60 2.70 -5.21 -4.76
N PRO A 61 2.12 -6.33 -4.29
CA PRO A 61 0.68 -6.50 -4.23
C PRO A 61 -0.01 -5.45 -3.37
N PHE A 62 -1.18 -4.98 -3.80
CA PHE A 62 -1.93 -3.98 -3.07
C PHE A 62 -2.54 -4.54 -1.79
N ASP A 63 -2.46 -3.72 -0.75
CA ASP A 63 -3.13 -3.97 0.52
C ASP A 63 -4.52 -3.31 0.50
N HIS A 64 -5.54 -4.09 0.15
CA HIS A 64 -6.93 -3.66 0.08
C HIS A 64 -7.69 -3.78 1.41
N ARG A 65 -7.01 -4.11 2.51
CA ARG A 65 -7.64 -4.12 3.83
C ARG A 65 -8.22 -2.74 4.13
N ALA A 66 -9.42 -2.70 4.69
CA ALA A 66 -9.95 -1.44 5.17
C ALA A 66 -9.05 -0.86 6.27
N LYS A 67 -8.97 0.47 6.29
CA LYS A 67 -8.09 1.18 7.23
C LYS A 67 -8.45 0.79 8.67
N PRO A 68 -7.47 0.44 9.52
CA PRO A 68 -7.73 0.33 10.94
C PRO A 68 -8.29 1.66 11.45
N ALA A 69 -9.27 1.61 12.37
CA ALA A 69 -9.63 2.78 13.15
C ALA A 69 -8.35 3.41 13.76
N ARG A 70 -8.31 4.76 13.78
CA ARG A 70 -7.19 5.63 14.25
C ARG A 70 -6.10 6.02 13.25
N GLY A 71 -6.45 6.45 12.05
CA GLY A 71 -5.54 7.25 11.21
C GLY A 71 -4.26 6.55 10.72
N VAL A 72 -4.15 5.22 10.90
CA VAL A 72 -3.01 4.45 10.40
C VAL A 72 -3.18 4.29 8.90
N ASP A 73 -2.22 4.79 8.13
CA ASP A 73 -2.19 4.57 6.69
C ASP A 73 -1.50 3.24 6.35
N LEU A 74 -2.08 2.49 5.41
CA LEU A 74 -1.49 1.26 4.91
C LEU A 74 -0.46 1.62 3.82
N PRO A 75 0.83 1.30 3.98
CA PRO A 75 1.86 1.75 3.05
C PRO A 75 1.71 1.12 1.65
N PHE A 76 1.15 -0.08 1.55
CA PHE A 76 1.00 -0.81 0.29
C PHE A 76 -0.41 -0.74 -0.31
N ARG A 77 -1.30 0.11 0.23
CA ARG A 77 -2.59 0.35 -0.46
C ARG A 77 -2.36 1.03 -1.81
N ALA A 78 -3.26 0.79 -2.74
CA ALA A 78 -3.27 1.49 -4.02
C ALA A 78 -3.39 3.03 -3.84
N SER A 79 -2.67 3.74 -4.68
CA SER A 79 -2.63 5.20 -4.78
C SER A 79 -2.51 5.58 -6.25
N LEU A 80 -3.24 6.61 -6.66
CA LEU A 80 -3.14 7.17 -8.00
C LEU A 80 -2.01 8.20 -8.02
N ASP A 81 -0.99 7.92 -8.83
CA ASP A 81 0.21 8.73 -9.02
C ASP A 81 0.24 9.34 -10.42
N ARG A 82 0.87 10.50 -10.55
CA ARG A 82 1.14 11.13 -11.84
C ARG A 82 2.60 10.86 -12.21
N ILE A 83 2.83 10.36 -13.41
CA ILE A 83 4.18 10.05 -13.90
C ILE A 83 4.97 11.36 -13.95
N ASP A 84 4.46 12.33 -14.70
CA ASP A 84 4.91 13.71 -14.70
C ASP A 84 3.98 14.59 -13.83
N ASN A 85 4.56 15.24 -12.83
CA ASN A 85 3.85 16.11 -11.91
C ASN A 85 3.46 17.47 -12.52
N THR A 86 4.04 17.86 -13.66
CA THR A 86 3.70 19.07 -14.42
C THR A 86 2.44 18.87 -15.27
N VAL A 87 2.16 17.63 -15.66
CA VAL A 87 0.96 17.27 -16.43
C VAL A 87 -0.22 16.96 -15.51
N GLY A 88 -1.43 17.20 -16.00
CA GLY A 88 -2.68 16.90 -15.31
C GLY A 88 -2.97 15.41 -15.17
N TYR A 89 -4.22 15.08 -14.89
CA TYR A 89 -4.70 13.70 -14.82
C TYR A 89 -5.16 13.26 -16.22
N GLU A 90 -4.26 12.65 -16.98
CA GLU A 90 -4.47 12.11 -18.33
C GLU A 90 -4.13 10.62 -18.35
N ALA A 91 -4.72 9.83 -19.25
CA ALA A 91 -4.64 8.36 -19.20
C ALA A 91 -3.21 7.83 -19.39
N ASP A 92 -2.38 8.57 -20.13
CA ASP A 92 -0.95 8.31 -20.37
C ASP A 92 -0.02 8.86 -19.27
N ASN A 93 -0.51 9.80 -18.45
CA ASN A 93 0.25 10.41 -17.37
C ASN A 93 -0.07 9.85 -15.97
N ILE A 94 -0.82 8.75 -15.87
CA ILE A 94 -1.15 8.15 -14.56
C ILE A 94 -0.62 6.75 -14.42
N GLN A 95 -0.42 6.36 -13.17
CA GLN A 95 -0.12 4.99 -12.78
C GLN A 95 -0.72 4.69 -11.40
N ILE A 96 -1.08 3.43 -11.16
CA ILE A 96 -1.51 2.98 -9.83
C ILE A 96 -0.33 2.32 -9.13
N VAL A 97 0.02 2.86 -7.97
CA VAL A 97 1.21 2.49 -7.22
C VAL A 97 0.89 2.34 -5.74
N CYS A 98 1.79 1.74 -4.96
CA CYS A 98 1.65 1.72 -3.51
C CYS A 98 1.74 3.14 -2.93
N CYS A 99 0.96 3.44 -1.89
CA CYS A 99 0.96 4.73 -1.19
C CYS A 99 2.36 5.16 -0.72
N ILE A 100 3.18 4.22 -0.23
CA ILE A 100 4.55 4.52 0.19
C ILE A 100 5.40 5.01 -0.97
N TYR A 101 5.32 4.37 -2.14
CA TYR A 101 6.06 4.80 -3.34
C TYR A 101 5.63 6.20 -3.78
N ASN A 102 4.33 6.46 -3.90
CA ASN A 102 3.81 7.78 -4.30
C ASN A 102 4.29 8.89 -3.34
N ARG A 103 4.31 8.61 -2.03
CA ARG A 103 4.83 9.54 -1.03
C ARG A 103 6.33 9.74 -1.10
N SER A 104 7.09 8.67 -1.37
CA SER A 104 8.53 8.75 -1.58
C SER A 104 8.89 9.55 -2.83
N LYS A 105 8.14 9.37 -3.92
CA LYS A 105 8.28 10.17 -5.15
C LYS A 105 7.94 11.63 -4.90
N GLY A 106 6.79 11.90 -4.28
CA GLY A 106 6.37 13.25 -3.93
C GLY A 106 6.33 14.17 -5.17
N MET A 107 7.16 15.21 -5.17
CA MET A 107 7.30 16.14 -6.30
C MET A 107 8.42 15.75 -7.27
N TRP A 108 9.27 14.80 -6.90
CA TRP A 108 10.45 14.37 -7.64
C TRP A 108 10.12 13.33 -8.71
N ASN A 109 11.15 12.92 -9.44
CA ASN A 109 11.03 11.94 -10.51
C ASN A 109 11.28 10.52 -10.00
N VAL A 110 11.06 9.52 -10.85
CA VAL A 110 11.24 8.12 -10.46
C VAL A 110 12.72 7.79 -10.22
N GLU A 111 13.62 8.45 -10.95
CA GLU A 111 15.06 8.29 -10.87
C GLU A 111 15.58 8.63 -9.46
N ASP A 112 15.05 9.68 -8.84
CA ASP A 112 15.41 10.09 -7.47
C ASP A 112 15.02 9.01 -6.45
N VAL A 113 13.85 8.39 -6.64
CA VAL A 113 13.37 7.30 -5.77
C VAL A 113 14.22 6.05 -5.95
N VAL A 114 14.60 5.73 -7.19
CA VAL A 114 15.47 4.59 -7.50
C VAL A 114 16.85 4.80 -6.89
N ALA A 115 17.47 5.96 -7.08
CA ALA A 115 18.77 6.30 -6.50
C ALA A 115 18.75 6.20 -4.97
N MET A 116 17.69 6.71 -4.32
CA MET A 116 17.50 6.58 -2.88
C MET A 116 17.39 5.11 -2.45
N ALA A 117 16.58 4.30 -3.16
CA ALA A 117 16.41 2.89 -2.84
C ALA A 117 17.74 2.11 -2.99
N GLU A 118 18.50 2.35 -4.06
CA GLU A 118 19.82 1.75 -4.25
C GLU A 118 20.81 2.12 -3.16
N ALA A 119 20.85 3.40 -2.75
CA ALA A 119 21.73 3.84 -1.67
C ALA A 119 21.41 3.15 -0.34
N ILE A 120 20.12 2.96 -0.03
CA ILE A 120 19.67 2.22 1.15
C ILE A 120 20.14 0.76 1.10
N MET A 121 19.95 0.10 -0.05
CA MET A 121 20.34 -1.30 -0.24
C MET A 121 21.86 -1.48 -0.09
N LYS A 122 22.65 -0.58 -0.70
CA LYS A 122 24.12 -0.58 -0.59
C LYS A 122 24.60 -0.38 0.86
N GLN A 123 23.99 0.56 1.59
CA GLN A 123 24.40 0.90 2.95
C GLN A 123 24.06 -0.19 3.97
N LYS A 124 22.91 -0.86 3.83
CA LYS A 124 22.44 -1.77 4.89
C LYS A 124 22.75 -3.25 4.63
N GLN A 125 23.36 -3.62 3.50
CA GLN A 125 23.54 -5.03 3.08
C GLN A 125 22.27 -5.86 3.36
N LEU A 126 21.10 -5.23 3.18
CA LEU A 126 19.84 -5.84 3.58
C LEU A 126 19.45 -6.89 2.55
N GLU A 127 19.29 -8.12 3.00
CA GLU A 127 18.48 -9.08 2.27
C GLU A 127 17.02 -8.67 2.47
N LEU A 128 16.33 -8.32 1.37
CA LEU A 128 14.90 -8.01 1.42
C LEU A 128 14.15 -9.26 1.86
N PRO A 129 13.28 -9.18 2.89
CA PRO A 129 12.48 -10.33 3.28
C PRO A 129 11.47 -10.62 2.17
N GLU A 130 11.37 -11.90 1.75
CA GLU A 130 10.35 -12.37 0.80
C GLU A 130 8.92 -12.01 1.25
N VAL A 131 8.71 -11.79 2.55
CA VAL A 131 7.43 -11.37 3.15
C VAL A 131 7.63 -10.28 4.21
N ILE A 132 7.04 -9.10 3.99
CA ILE A 132 7.05 -7.98 4.97
C ILE A 132 5.89 -8.15 5.97
N CYS A 133 6.12 -8.83 7.09
CA CYS A 133 5.15 -8.96 8.19
C CYS A 133 5.16 -7.72 9.11
N ARG A 134 4.01 -7.08 9.32
CA ARG A 134 3.86 -5.85 10.12
C ARG A 134 3.03 -5.97 11.40
N CYS A 135 2.84 -7.19 11.92
CA CYS A 135 2.23 -7.36 13.24
C CYS A 135 3.12 -6.73 14.33
N LYS A 136 2.52 -6.35 15.47
CA LYS A 136 3.22 -5.68 16.57
C LYS A 136 4.43 -6.50 17.08
N LYS A 137 4.37 -7.83 16.94
CA LYS A 137 5.43 -8.76 17.35
C LYS A 137 6.65 -8.70 16.43
N CYS A 138 6.48 -8.80 15.11
CA CYS A 138 7.58 -8.79 14.14
C CYS A 138 8.26 -7.42 14.01
N ARG A 139 7.57 -6.31 14.34
CA ARG A 139 8.16 -4.96 14.27
C ARG A 139 9.31 -4.74 15.27
N LYS A 140 9.31 -5.41 16.43
CA LYS A 140 10.37 -5.29 17.43
C LYS A 140 11.67 -6.00 17.02
N GLU A 141 11.57 -7.03 16.18
CA GLU A 141 12.70 -7.85 15.74
C GLU A 141 13.47 -7.20 14.57
N LEU A 142 12.80 -6.40 13.73
CA LEU A 142 13.41 -5.71 12.56
C LEU A 142 14.27 -4.49 12.91
N THR A 143 14.24 -4.02 14.15
CA THR A 143 14.98 -2.81 14.61
C THR A 143 16.23 -3.13 15.42
N ALA A 144 16.53 -4.41 15.68
CA ALA A 144 17.74 -4.81 16.38
C ALA A 144 18.92 -4.85 15.39
N PRO A 145 20.06 -4.19 15.68
CA PRO A 145 21.16 -4.05 14.74
C PRO A 145 21.87 -5.38 14.37
N ASP A 146 21.74 -6.44 15.19
CA ASP A 146 22.52 -7.68 15.04
C ASP A 146 21.70 -8.94 14.70
N SER A 147 20.48 -8.80 14.15
CA SER A 147 19.67 -9.96 13.78
C SER A 147 19.20 -9.95 12.33
N VAL A 148 20.15 -10.12 11.42
CA VAL A 148 19.90 -10.85 10.17
C VAL A 148 19.79 -12.35 10.54
N LYS A 149 18.70 -12.73 11.21
CA LYS A 149 18.21 -14.11 11.16
C LYS A 149 16.89 -14.07 10.42
N MET A 150 17.01 -14.23 9.10
CA MET A 150 15.89 -14.49 8.22
C MET A 150 15.10 -15.68 8.75
N GLY A 151 13.86 -15.41 9.11
CA GLY A 151 12.91 -16.41 9.55
C GLY A 151 11.71 -15.74 10.16
N LEU A 152 10.53 -15.98 9.57
CA LEU A 152 9.27 -15.70 10.25
C LEU A 152 9.32 -16.36 11.62
N GLY A 153 9.16 -15.59 12.70
CA GLY A 153 9.12 -16.14 14.05
C GLY A 153 8.10 -17.30 14.13
N PRO A 154 8.34 -18.31 14.99
CA PRO A 154 7.65 -19.61 14.96
C PRO A 154 6.10 -19.56 15.01
N LYS A 155 5.51 -18.44 15.43
CA LYS A 155 4.05 -18.21 15.37
C LYS A 155 3.53 -17.81 13.98
N CYS A 156 4.31 -17.11 13.15
CA CYS A 156 3.93 -16.78 11.76
C CYS A 156 4.18 -17.96 10.81
N ARG A 157 5.20 -18.79 11.07
CA ARG A 157 5.54 -19.95 10.23
C ARG A 157 4.40 -20.98 10.14
N LYS A 158 3.64 -21.17 11.23
CA LYS A 158 2.49 -22.09 11.27
C LYS A 158 1.29 -21.66 10.39
N ARG A 159 1.20 -20.38 9.98
CA ARG A 159 0.10 -19.88 9.13
C ARG A 159 0.34 -20.07 7.63
N LEU A 160 1.58 -20.30 7.18
CA LEU A 160 1.87 -20.54 5.76
C LEU A 160 1.71 -22.01 5.37
N ASN A 161 2.00 -22.95 6.29
CA ASN A 161 1.91 -24.39 6.02
C ASN A 161 0.48 -24.96 6.12
N GLY A 162 -0.53 -24.13 6.37
CA GLY A 162 -1.94 -24.52 6.37
C GLY A 162 -2.70 -23.64 5.39
N LYS A 163 -3.02 -24.22 4.23
CA LYS A 163 -4.06 -23.86 3.25
C LYS A 163 -4.50 -22.39 3.22
N HIS A 164 -4.37 -21.75 2.05
CA HIS A 164 -5.10 -20.54 1.68
C HIS A 164 -6.54 -20.56 2.22
N THR A 165 -6.78 -19.84 3.32
CA THR A 165 -8.11 -19.36 3.70
C THR A 165 -7.97 -17.86 3.93
N ASN A 166 -8.92 -17.12 3.38
CA ASN A 166 -8.99 -15.66 3.30
C ASN A 166 -9.15 -14.96 4.68
N ASP A 167 -8.39 -15.38 5.70
CA ASP A 167 -8.51 -14.80 7.03
C ASP A 167 -7.61 -13.57 7.19
N PRO A 168 -8.18 -12.40 7.56
CA PRO A 168 -7.37 -11.22 7.85
C PRO A 168 -6.40 -11.51 9.01
N PRO A 169 -5.19 -10.91 9.00
CA PRO A 169 -4.20 -11.14 10.05
C PRO A 169 -4.74 -10.67 11.40
N ASN A 170 -4.95 -11.62 12.30
CA ASN A 170 -5.38 -11.39 13.67
C ASN A 170 -4.40 -10.41 14.36
N ARG A 171 -4.93 -9.34 14.95
CA ARG A 171 -4.17 -8.25 15.59
C ARG A 171 -3.46 -8.64 16.90
N ASN A 172 -3.67 -9.87 17.41
CA ASN A 172 -3.16 -10.33 18.72
C ASN A 172 -2.19 -11.53 18.66
N CYS A 173 -1.35 -11.66 17.63
CA CYS A 173 -0.28 -12.67 17.64
C CYS A 173 0.92 -12.26 18.54
#